data_AF-V4M3E9-F1
#
_entry.id   AF-V4M3E9-F1
#
_cell.length_a   1.000
_cell.length_b   1.000
_cell.length_c   1.000
_cell.angle_alpha   90.00
_cell.angle_beta   90.00
_cell.angle_gamma   90.00
#
_symmetry.space_group_name_H-M   'P 1'
#
loop_
_entity.id
_entity.type
_entity.pdbx_description
1 polymer ?
#
loop_
_entity_poly.entity_id
_entity_poly.type
_entity_poly.pdbx_seq_one_letter_code
_entity_poly.pdbx_strand_id
1 'polypeptide(L)' 'MPVTEPIRVRRETKEELNRLKVHPRETYDDVITRLIEEYKRCRHEKG' A
#
# COMPACT_ATOMS: atom_id res chain seq x y z
N MET A 1 -5.03 -2.50 18.46
CA MET A 1 -4.11 -1.90 17.46
C MET A 1 -3.33 -3.05 16.85
N PRO A 2 -3.27 -3.18 15.51
CA PRO A 2 -2.42 -4.18 14.87
C PRO A 2 -0.96 -3.94 15.24
N VAL A 3 -0.17 -5.01 15.32
CA VAL A 3 1.29 -4.90 15.50
C VAL A 3 1.86 -4.31 14.22
N THR A 4 2.65 -3.24 14.33
CA THR A 4 3.29 -2.58 13.18
C THR A 4 4.79 -2.62 13.32
N GLU A 5 5.48 -2.78 12.20
CA GLU A 5 6.93 -2.78 12.08
C GLU A 5 7.36 -1.60 11.20
N PRO A 6 8.39 -0.81 11.58
CA PRO A 6 8.83 0.32 10.77
C PRO A 6 9.58 -0.16 9.52
N ILE A 7 9.13 0.30 8.35
CA ILE A 7 9.81 0.06 7.07
C ILE A 7 10.54 1.31 6.59
N ARG A 8 11.74 1.13 6.04
CA ARG A 8 12.46 2.22 5.37
C ARG A 8 12.10 2.25 3.89
N VAL A 9 11.66 3.41 3.43
CA VAL A 9 11.33 3.66 2.02
C VAL A 9 11.99 4.95 1.54
N ARG A 10 12.13 5.11 0.23
CA ARG A 10 12.60 6.38 -0.37
C ARG A 10 11.54 7.46 -0.17
N ARG A 11 11.97 8.73 -0.20
CA ARG A 11 11.07 9.89 -0.11
C ARG A 11 10.04 9.87 -1.25
N GLU A 12 10.52 9.64 -2.47
CA GLU A 12 9.70 9.49 -3.68
C GLU A 12 8.61 8.42 -3.49
N THR A 13 8.96 7.24 -2.94
CA THR A 13 7.99 6.18 -2.67
C THR A 13 6.92 6.61 -1.66
N LYS A 14 7.30 7.34 -0.60
CA LYS A 14 6.35 7.86 0.38
C LYS A 14 5.40 8.89 -0.24
N GLU A 15 5.89 9.71 -1.16
CA GLU A 15 5.07 10.69 -1.89
C GLU A 15 4.07 9.99 -2.81
N GLU A 16 4.49 8.96 -3.53
CA GLU A 16 3.58 8.16 -4.37
C GLU A 16 2.51 7.45 -3.52
N LEU A 17 2.89 6.83 -2.40
CA LEU A 17 1.93 6.26 -1.47
C LEU A 17 0.93 7.29 -0.95
N ASN A 18 1.36 8.55 -0.79
CA ASN A 18 0.46 9.64 -0.38
C ASN A 18 -0.51 10.07 -1.50
N ARG A 19 -0.05 10.07 -2.76
CA ARG A 19 -0.90 10.35 -3.94
C ARG A 19 -1.91 9.23 -4.20
N LEU A 20 -1.55 7.99 -3.88
CA LEU A 20 -2.42 6.83 -4.04
C LEU A 20 -3.53 6.74 -2.99
N LYS A 21 -3.50 7.57 -1.94
CA LYS A 21 -4.58 7.64 -0.96
C LYS A 21 -5.87 8.11 -1.62
N VAL A 22 -6.94 7.36 -1.41
CA VAL A 22 -8.30 7.66 -1.84
C VAL A 22 -8.97 8.66 -0.89
N HIS A 23 -8.56 8.66 0.39
CA HIS A 23 -9.08 9.58 1.39
C HIS A 23 -7.96 10.14 2.29
N PRO A 24 -8.03 11.40 2.76
CA PRO A 24 -6.99 11.99 3.61
C PRO A 24 -6.67 11.21 4.91
N ARG A 25 -7.65 10.46 5.43
CA ARG A 25 -7.51 9.62 6.65
C ARG A 25 -7.02 8.20 6.37
N GLU A 26 -6.90 7.79 5.11
CA GLU A 26 -6.42 6.46 4.77
C GLU A 26 -4.96 6.30 5.23
N THR A 27 -4.68 5.18 5.89
CA THR A 27 -3.34 4.90 6.40
C THR A 27 -2.46 4.35 5.27
N TYR A 28 -1.14 4.41 5.44
CA TYR A 28 -0.25 3.74 4.48
C TYR A 28 -0.43 2.21 4.49
N ASP A 29 -0.84 1.64 5.62
CA ASP A 29 -1.10 0.20 5.75
C ASP A 29 -2.30 -0.22 4.88
N ASP A 30 -3.38 0.58 4.89
CA ASP A 30 -4.54 0.37 4.01
C ASP A 30 -4.17 0.47 2.53
N VAL A 31 -3.40 1.51 2.16
CA VAL A 31 -2.93 1.70 0.78
C VAL A 31 -2.07 0.50 0.34
N ILE A 32 -1.11 0.09 1.16
CA ILE A 32 -0.22 -1.05 0.87
C ILE A 32 -1.03 -2.34 0.77
N THR A 33 -1.98 -2.57 1.67
CA THR A 33 -2.87 -3.74 1.65
C THR A 33 -3.64 -3.81 0.32
N ARG A 34 -4.24 -2.70 -0.11
CA ARG A 34 -4.94 -2.62 -1.40
C ARG A 34 -4.01 -2.89 -2.59
N LEU A 35 -2.79 -2.35 -2.57
CA LEU A 35 -1.80 -2.62 -3.62
C LEU A 35 -1.38 -4.10 -3.66
N ILE A 36 -1.22 -4.75 -2.50
CA ILE A 36 -0.89 -6.18 -2.40
C ILE A 36 -2.05 -7.04 -2.92
N GLU A 37 -3.29 -6.70 -2.57
CA GLU A 37 -4.47 -7.40 -3.07
C GLU A 37 -4.59 -7.29 -4.59
N GLU A 38 -4.40 -6.10 -5.14
CA GLU A 38 -4.41 -5.87 -6.58
C GLU A 38 -3.33 -6.68 -7.29
N TYR A 39 -2.10 -6.67 -6.75
CA TYR A 39 -1.01 -7.49 -7.27
C TYR A 39 -1.34 -8.99 -7.24
N LYS A 40 -1.97 -9.48 -6.16
CA LYS A 40 -2.41 -10.87 -6.05
C LYS A 40 -3.49 -11.20 -7.08
N ARG A 41 -4.46 -10.31 -7.30
CA ARG A 41 -5.53 -10.48 -8.31
C ARG A 41 -4.94 -10.59 -9.71
N CYS A 42 -4.10 -9.62 -10.13
CA CYS A 42 -3.46 -9.65 -11.45
C CYS A 42 -2.54 -10.86 -11.66
N ARG A 43 -1.97 -11.43 -10.59
CA ARG A 43 -1.14 -12.63 -10.65
C ARG A 43 -1.94 -13.93 -10.70
N HIS A 44 -3.15 -13.95 -10.14
CA HIS A 44 -4.01 -15.14 -10.12
C HIS A 44 -4.71 -15.37 -11.47
N GLU A 45 -4.99 -14.32 -12.23
CA GLU A 45 -5.57 -14.41 -13.58
C GLU A 45 -4.59 -14.95 -14.66
N LYS A 46 -3.35 -15.28 -14.28
CA LYS A 46 -2.33 -15.86 -15.17
C LYS A 46 -1.98 -17.32 -14.84
N GLY A 47 -2.81 -18.00 -14.06
CA GLY A 47 -2.71 -19.43 -13.74
C GLY A 47 -3.71 -20.27 -14.51
#